data_AF-X1F7R0-F1
#
_entry.id   AF-X1F7R0-F1
#
_cell.length_a   1.000
_cell.length_b   1.000
_cell.length_c   1.000
_cell.angle_alpha   90.00
_cell.angle_beta   90.00
_cell.angle_gamma   90.00
#
_symmetry.space_group_name_H-M   'P 1'
#
loop_
_entity.id
_entity.type
_entity.pdbx_description
1 polymer ?
#
loop_
_entity_poly.entity_id
_entity_poly.type
_entity_poly.pdbx_seq_one_letter_code
_entity_poly.pdbx_strand_id
1 'polypeptide(L)' 'MKNRILFWIFAPLKNISLGVIIFLIFHAFEKTSNNQIIGLDTKILLSILFPLLTLIIEYIFFISTRSRE' A
#
# COMPACT_ATOMS: atom_id res chain seq x y z
N MET A 1 12.99 -18.51 11.57
CA MET A 1 12.27 -17.60 12.49
C MET A 1 12.57 -16.12 12.24
N LYS A 2 13.83 -15.69 12.07
CA LYS A 2 14.24 -14.30 11.77
C LYS A 2 13.46 -13.65 10.61
N ASN A 3 13.32 -14.34 9.47
CA ASN A 3 12.64 -13.81 8.29
C ASN A 3 11.14 -13.54 8.52
N ARG A 4 10.51 -14.26 9.47
CA ARG A 4 9.10 -14.09 9.79
C ARG A 4 8.87 -12.78 10.56
N ILE A 5 9.73 -12.50 11.54
CA ILE A 5 9.65 -11.27 12.33
C ILE A 5 9.90 -10.05 11.43
N LEU A 6 10.91 -10.13 10.55
CA LEU A 6 11.19 -9.07 9.58
C LEU A 6 10.00 -8.81 8.65
N PHE A 7 9.38 -9.86 8.11
CA PHE A 7 8.17 -9.71 7.28
C PHE A 7 7.06 -8.95 8.00
N TRP A 8 6.72 -9.36 9.22
CA TRP A 8 5.63 -8.74 9.99
C TRP A 8 5.91 -7.29 10.42
N ILE A 9 7.15 -6.84 10.41
CA ILE A 9 7.51 -5.45 10.72
C ILE A 9 7.56 -4.61 9.44
N PHE A 10 8.28 -5.07 8.42
CA PHE A 10 8.53 -4.30 7.20
C PHE A 10 7.33 -4.28 6.25
N ALA A 11 6.56 -5.36 6.16
CA ALA A 11 5.40 -5.43 5.26
C ALA A 11 4.31 -4.39 5.61
N PRO A 12 3.82 -4.29 6.86
CA PRO A 12 2.84 -3.26 7.20
C PRO A 12 3.44 -1.85 7.15
N LEU A 13 4.68 -1.66 7.59
CA LEU A 13 5.35 -0.34 7.55
C LEU A 13 5.47 0.19 6.11
N LYS A 14 5.89 -0.68 5.19
CA LYS A 14 5.94 -0.38 3.75
C LYS A 14 4.54 -0.05 3.22
N ASN A 15 3.52 -0.85 3.53
CA ASN A 15 2.17 -0.64 2.99
C ASN A 15 1.52 0.65 3.54
N ILE A 16 1.69 0.97 4.81
CA ILE A 16 1.24 2.25 5.38
C ILE A 16 1.92 3.42 4.65
N SER A 17 3.25 3.34 4.49
CA SER A 17 4.01 4.35 3.76
C SER A 17 3.51 4.52 2.33
N LEU A 18 3.21 3.41 1.66
CA LEU A 18 2.69 3.38 0.29
C LEU A 18 1.31 4.07 0.20
N GLY A 19 0.42 3.80 1.16
CA GLY A 19 -0.88 4.48 1.23
C GLY A 19 -0.75 6.00 1.38
N VAL A 20 0.15 6.45 2.27
CA VAL A 20 0.45 7.88 2.45
C VAL A 20 0.99 8.49 1.16
N ILE A 21 1.93 7.82 0.48
CA ILE A 21 2.50 8.30 -0.79
C ILE A 21 1.40 8.44 -1.86
N ILE A 22 0.53 7.45 -2.00
CA ILE A 22 -0.58 7.50 -2.97
C ILE A 22 -1.50 8.69 -2.68
N PHE A 23 -1.87 8.88 -1.42
CA PHE A 23 -2.71 10.01 -1.02
C PHE A 23 -2.04 11.36 -1.37
N LEU A 24 -0.75 11.50 -1.06
CA LEU A 24 0.03 12.70 -1.34
C LEU A 24 0.15 12.97 -2.84
N ILE A 25 0.37 11.94 -3.67
CA ILE A 25 0.42 12.08 -5.12
C ILE A 25 -0.90 12.67 -5.64
N PHE A 26 -2.04 12.09 -5.27
CA PHE A 26 -3.32 12.60 -5.73
C PHE A 26 -3.63 14.00 -5.21
N HIS A 27 -3.23 14.30 -3.97
CA HIS A 27 -3.36 15.65 -3.41
C HIS A 27 -2.48 16.68 -4.15
N ALA A 28 -1.25 16.33 -4.48
CA ALA A 28 -0.35 17.20 -5.25
C ALA A 28 -0.85 17.44 -6.68
N PHE A 29 -1.38 16.40 -7.33
CA PHE A 29 -1.98 16.50 -8.66
C PHE A 29 -3.17 17.45 -8.70
N GLU A 30 -4.08 17.33 -7.73
CA GLU A 30 -5.25 18.23 -7.60
C GLU A 30 -4.81 19.69 -7.43
N LYS A 31 -3.82 19.95 -6.57
CA LYS A 31 -3.29 21.30 -6.35
C LYS A 31 -2.64 21.88 -7.61
N THR A 32 -2.05 21.04 -8.46
CA THR A 32 -1.35 21.48 -9.68
C THR A 32 -2.34 21.71 -10.83
N SER A 33 -3.39 20.90 -10.93
CA SER A 33 -4.38 21.00 -12.01
C SER A 33 -5.40 22.11 -11.82
N ASN A 34 -5.47 22.74 -10.63
CA ASN A 34 -6.50 23.70 -10.22
C ASN A 34 -7.94 23.20 -10.48
N ASN A 35 -8.08 21.89 -10.61
CA ASN A 35 -9.31 21.16 -10.92
C ASN A 35 -9.29 19.88 -10.11
N GLN A 36 -10.45 19.52 -9.57
CA GLN A 36 -10.61 18.32 -8.77
C GLN A 36 -10.72 17.10 -9.69
N ILE A 37 -9.58 16.47 -9.98
CA ILE A 37 -9.50 15.31 -10.90
C ILE A 37 -10.18 14.08 -10.28
N ILE A 38 -10.04 13.88 -8.97
CA ILE A 38 -10.51 12.70 -8.24
C ILE A 38 -11.14 13.17 -6.93
N GLY A 39 -12.37 12.73 -6.64
CA GLY A 39 -13.06 13.04 -5.38
C GLY A 39 -12.31 12.50 -4.15
N LEU A 40 -12.48 13.18 -3.01
CA LEU A 40 -11.81 12.82 -1.75
C LEU A 40 -12.08 11.37 -1.36
N ASP A 41 -13.31 10.90 -1.51
CA ASP A 41 -13.71 9.53 -1.17
C ASP A 41 -12.92 8.50 -2.00
N THR A 42 -12.80 8.73 -3.30
CA THR A 42 -12.02 7.86 -4.21
C THR A 42 -10.54 7.90 -3.88
N LYS A 43 -10.00 9.06 -3.49
CA LYS A 43 -8.60 9.20 -3.06
C LYS A 43 -8.31 8.38 -1.82
N ILE A 44 -9.18 8.47 -0.80
CA ILE A 44 -9.08 7.69 0.43
C ILE A 44 -9.21 6.20 0.11
N LEU A 45 -10.22 5.82 -0.68
CA LEU A 45 -10.44 4.45 -1.09
C LEU A 45 -9.20 3.86 -1.77
N LEU A 46 -8.63 4.54 -2.77
CA LEU A 46 -7.42 4.06 -3.46
C LEU A 46 -6.21 3.99 -2.52
N SER A 47 -6.04 4.99 -1.65
CA SER A 47 -4.90 5.03 -0.71
C SER A 47 -4.92 3.89 0.31
N ILE A 48 -6.08 3.29 0.56
CA ILE A 48 -6.24 2.15 1.49
C ILE A 48 -6.29 0.83 0.72
N LEU A 49 -7.10 0.77 -0.35
CA LEU A 49 -7.36 -0.47 -1.09
C LEU A 49 -6.09 -0.99 -1.79
N PHE A 50 -5.29 -0.09 -2.36
CA PHE A 50 -4.10 -0.48 -3.10
C PHE A 50 -3.00 -1.09 -2.19
N PRO A 51 -2.61 -0.46 -1.06
CA PRO A 51 -1.68 -1.10 -0.13
C PRO A 51 -2.26 -2.36 0.51
N LEU A 52 -3.56 -2.41 0.79
CA LEU A 52 -4.15 -3.60 1.40
C LEU A 52 -4.10 -4.81 0.45
N LEU A 53 -4.40 -4.61 -0.84
CA LEU A 53 -4.29 -5.66 -1.84
C LEU A 53 -2.83 -6.09 -2.06
N THR A 54 -1.90 -5.13 -2.02
CA THR A 54 -0.45 -5.41 -2.07
C THR A 54 0.00 -6.27 -0.89
N LEU A 55 -0.43 -5.94 0.33
CA LEU A 55 -0.11 -6.70 1.54
C LEU A 55 -0.63 -8.14 1.46
N ILE A 56 -1.84 -8.35 0.93
CA ILE A 56 -2.43 -9.68 0.74
C ILE A 56 -1.59 -10.51 -0.23
N ILE A 57 -1.21 -9.95 -1.38
CA ILE A 57 -0.39 -10.65 -2.37
C ILE A 57 0.98 -11.00 -1.77
N GLU A 58 1.59 -10.07 -1.05
CA GLU A 58 2.89 -10.28 -0.40
C GLU A 58 2.84 -11.38 0.66
N TYR A 59 1.73 -11.46 1.40
CA TYR A 59 1.48 -12.52 2.37
C TYR A 59 1.30 -13.90 1.69
N ILE A 60 0.53 -13.96 0.61
CA ILE A 60 0.36 -15.19 -0.18
C ILE A 60 1.71 -15.66 -0.73
N PHE A 61 2.52 -14.74 -1.26
CA PHE A 61 3.85 -15.06 -1.76
C PHE A 61 4.77 -15.55 -0.64
N PHE A 62 4.78 -14.87 0.50
CA PHE A 62 5.56 -15.27 1.68
C PHE A 62 5.22 -16.70 2.15
N ILE A 63 3.94 -17.08 2.13
CA ILE A 63 3.51 -18.45 2.44
C ILE A 63 3.93 -19.43 1.33
N SER A 64 3.70 -19.08 0.07
CA SER A 64 3.98 -19.95 -1.08
C SER A 64 5.46 -20.29 -1.21
N THR A 65 6.35 -19.30 -1.06
CA THR A 65 7.81 -19.50 -1.06
C THR A 65 8.24 -20.44 0.06
N ARG A 66 7.62 -20.34 1.23
CA ARG A 66 7.92 -21.22 2.36
C ARG A 66 7.48 -22.67 2.13
N SER A 67 6.45 -22.92 1.31
CA SER A 67 6.01 -24.29 1.00
C SER A 67 7.00 -25.06 0.12
N ARG A 68 8.03 -24.39 -0.43
CA ARG A 68 9.04 -24.99 -1.31
C ARG A 68 10.40 -25.21 -0.64
N GLU A 69 10.56 -24.79 0.62
CA GLU A 69 11.72 -25.08 1.48
C GLU A 69 11.38 -26.22 2.45
#